data_AF-A0A2V8IZC2-F1
#
_entry.id   AF-A0A2V8IZC2-F1
#
_cell.length_a   1.000
_cell.length_b   1.000
_cell.length_c   1.000
_cell.angle_alpha   90.00
_cell.angle_beta   90.00
_cell.angle_gamma   90.00
#
_symmetry.space_group_name_H-M   'P 1'
#
loop_
_entity.id
_entity.type
_entity.pdbx_description
1 polymer ?
#
loop_
_entity_poly.entity_id
_entity_poly.type
_entity_poly.pdbx_seq_one_letter_code
_entity_poly.pdbx_strand_id
1 'polypeptide(L)'
;MVDVKTTLGFMETAALEYPSTMVTTPTGEATVPAPLRRYRPRLARASEIKGLRHLPELTVVWTKELDALLSHRTFLRMLAERLTATPAPSKIVFLFQTKRRKADQRETAQKLVELFGYFNRPFDLEVAQGIHAGEDAFNEAVAKIVATRQLSSEKSERADHLSELKKVIAATDDLRAKSGKLSADSVASVFGLSVAELAALVGRTRQTASKTPDADSLQPLLQPFERVARVRAVLSPNDFRKWLYLANDELDGRTPLEVIRQGKVALVADLVEDMLTGSPS
;
A
#
# COMPACT_ATOMS: atom_id res chain seq x y z
N MET A 1 -1.06 12.60 47.34
CA MET A 1 0.25 12.38 46.70
C MET A 1 0.29 10.91 46.31
N VAL A 2 -0.19 10.60 45.10
CA VAL A 2 -0.37 9.22 44.62
C VAL A 2 0.78 8.92 43.66
N ASP A 3 1.54 7.89 44.01
CA ASP A 3 2.72 7.41 43.32
C ASP A 3 2.31 6.59 42.08
N VAL A 4 2.46 7.18 40.90
CA VAL A 4 2.20 6.52 39.61
C VAL A 4 3.49 5.79 39.22
N LYS A 5 3.66 4.57 39.73
CA LYS A 5 4.67 3.64 39.23
C LYS A 5 4.26 3.13 37.86
N THR A 6 4.93 3.72 36.88
CA THR A 6 5.11 3.32 35.49
C THR A 6 5.26 1.82 35.30
N THR A 7 4.20 1.16 34.82
CA THR A 7 4.27 -0.17 34.20
C THR A 7 4.55 0.01 32.71
N LEU A 8 5.78 0.39 32.36
CA LEU A 8 6.26 0.19 30.99
C LEU A 8 6.67 -1.27 30.88
N GLY A 9 5.77 -2.09 30.35
CA GLY A 9 6.06 -3.46 29.98
C GLY A 9 7.26 -3.46 29.03
N PHE A 10 8.30 -4.21 29.39
CA PHE A 10 9.39 -4.56 28.50
C PHE A 10 8.78 -5.30 27.30
N MET A 11 8.57 -4.60 26.19
CA MET A 11 8.43 -5.26 24.89
C MET A 11 9.76 -5.96 24.63
N GLU A 12 9.75 -7.28 24.73
CA GLU A 12 10.78 -8.14 24.17
C GLU A 12 10.99 -7.68 22.72
N THR A 13 12.15 -7.09 22.43
CA THR A 13 12.52 -6.65 21.08
C THR A 13 12.60 -7.89 20.19
N ALA A 14 11.47 -8.27 19.58
CA ALA A 14 11.46 -9.15 18.44
C ALA A 14 12.51 -8.64 17.46
N ALA A 15 13.38 -9.54 16.97
CA ALA A 15 14.47 -9.18 16.08
C ALA A 15 13.87 -8.39 14.90
N LEU A 16 14.15 -7.08 14.85
CA LEU A 16 13.57 -6.18 13.87
C LEU A 16 13.94 -6.68 12.47
N GLU A 17 12.95 -7.18 11.73
CA GLU A 17 13.19 -7.66 10.36
C GLU A 17 13.37 -6.47 9.43
N TYR A 18 14.62 -6.18 9.07
CA TYR A 18 14.96 -5.08 8.17
C TYR A 18 14.37 -5.29 6.77
N PRO A 19 13.96 -4.20 6.09
CA PRO A 19 13.44 -4.31 4.74
C PRO A 19 14.49 -4.82 3.76
N SER A 20 14.03 -5.57 2.77
CA SER A 20 14.86 -5.92 1.63
C SER A 20 15.41 -4.63 1.01
N THR A 21 16.74 -4.52 0.94
CA THR A 21 17.40 -3.28 0.53
C THR A 21 18.26 -3.49 -0.71
N MET A 22 18.18 -2.57 -1.67
CA MET A 22 19.04 -2.52 -2.85
C MET A 22 19.67 -1.15 -3.01
N VAL A 23 20.94 -1.12 -3.40
CA VAL A 23 21.67 0.11 -3.75
C VAL A 23 22.00 0.08 -5.24
N THR A 24 21.73 1.18 -5.93
CA THR A 24 21.96 1.32 -7.36
C THR A 24 22.49 2.70 -7.72
N THR A 25 23.07 2.82 -8.92
CA THR A 25 23.51 4.09 -9.51
C THR A 25 23.10 4.13 -10.99
N PRO A 26 22.86 5.32 -11.56
CA PRO A 26 22.57 5.43 -12.99
C PRO A 26 23.71 4.96 -13.90
N THR A 27 24.96 5.06 -13.40
CA THR A 27 26.18 4.74 -14.15
C THR A 27 26.59 3.27 -14.08
N GLY A 28 25.98 2.47 -13.20
CA GLY A 28 26.22 1.02 -13.09
C GLY A 28 27.39 0.62 -12.19
N GLU A 29 28.24 1.56 -11.78
CA GLU A 29 29.26 1.34 -10.74
C GLU A 29 28.69 1.72 -9.38
N ALA A 30 28.06 0.74 -8.73
CA ALA A 30 27.48 0.91 -7.40
C ALA A 30 28.46 0.41 -6.33
N THR A 31 28.77 1.26 -5.36
CA THR A 31 29.43 0.86 -4.12
C THR A 31 28.47 1.09 -2.96
N VAL A 32 28.50 0.23 -1.94
CA VAL A 32 27.65 0.42 -0.76
C VAL A 32 28.25 1.52 0.11
N PRO A 33 27.53 2.65 0.32
CA PRO A 33 27.96 3.70 1.25
C PRO A 33 28.17 3.12 2.65
N ALA A 34 29.19 3.57 3.37
CA ALA A 34 29.55 3.01 4.67
C ALA A 34 28.37 2.90 5.66
N PRO A 35 27.48 3.90 5.81
CA PRO A 35 26.33 3.81 6.71
C PRO A 35 25.34 2.69 6.33
N LEU A 36 25.29 2.32 5.05
CA LEU A 36 24.33 1.34 4.55
C LEU A 36 24.81 -0.11 4.68
N ARG A 37 26.10 -0.33 4.93
CA ARG A 37 26.69 -1.68 4.97
C ARG A 37 26.07 -2.56 6.05
N ARG A 38 25.63 -1.97 7.18
CA ARG A 38 24.97 -2.71 8.28
C ARG A 38 23.66 -3.39 7.86
N TYR A 39 23.02 -2.91 6.79
CA TYR A 39 21.77 -3.44 6.24
C TYR A 39 21.96 -4.47 5.13
N ARG A 40 23.21 -4.85 4.82
CA ARG A 40 23.56 -5.85 3.80
C ARG A 40 22.83 -5.64 2.46
N PRO A 41 22.83 -4.42 1.88
CA PRO A 41 22.07 -4.14 0.69
C PRO A 41 22.61 -4.91 -0.52
N ARG A 42 21.70 -5.34 -1.40
CA ARG A 42 22.06 -5.90 -2.70
C ARG A 42 22.49 -4.78 -3.64
N LEU A 43 23.66 -4.90 -4.25
CA LEU A 43 24.05 -4.00 -5.34
C LEU A 43 23.32 -4.39 -6.63
N ALA A 44 22.82 -3.41 -7.37
CA ALA A 44 22.22 -3.65 -8.68
C ALA A 44 22.60 -2.58 -9.69
N ARG A 45 22.93 -3.02 -10.90
CA ARG A 45 23.14 -2.16 -12.07
C ARG A 45 21.79 -1.75 -12.67
N ALA A 46 21.78 -0.66 -13.42
CA ALA A 46 20.59 -0.19 -14.13
C ALA A 46 19.97 -1.29 -15.03
N SER A 47 20.79 -2.10 -15.70
CA SER A 47 20.33 -3.22 -16.53
C SER A 47 19.62 -4.31 -15.75
N GLU A 48 20.05 -4.58 -14.51
CA GLU A 48 19.43 -5.58 -13.64
C GLU A 48 18.07 -5.10 -13.14
N ILE A 49 17.92 -3.80 -12.83
CA ILE A 49 16.64 -3.19 -12.44
C ILE A 49 15.61 -3.32 -13.56
N LYS A 50 16.04 -3.18 -14.82
CA LYS A 50 15.16 -3.38 -15.97
C LYS A 50 14.53 -4.78 -15.98
N GLY A 51 15.23 -5.80 -15.48
CA GLY A 51 14.73 -7.18 -15.40
C GLY A 51 13.83 -7.46 -14.20
N LEU A 52 13.77 -6.57 -13.20
CA LEU A 52 12.96 -6.79 -12.02
C LEU A 52 11.47 -6.62 -12.33
N ARG A 53 10.62 -7.47 -11.74
CA ARG A 53 9.16 -7.25 -11.75
C ARG A 53 8.77 -6.14 -10.77
N HIS A 54 9.38 -6.16 -9.59
CA HIS A 54 9.18 -5.21 -8.50
C HIS A 54 10.54 -4.77 -7.94
N LEU A 55 10.60 -3.54 -7.42
CA LEU A 55 11.71 -3.11 -6.58
C LEU A 55 11.63 -3.82 -5.23
N PRO A 56 12.76 -3.97 -4.52
CA PRO A 56 12.72 -4.28 -3.10
C PRO A 56 12.09 -3.12 -2.32
N GLU A 57 11.70 -3.38 -1.07
CA GLU A 57 10.98 -2.42 -0.25
C GLU A 57 11.77 -1.15 0.00
N LEU A 58 13.10 -1.24 0.04
CA LEU A 58 13.97 -0.08 0.11
C LEU A 58 14.98 -0.07 -1.03
N THR A 59 14.84 0.91 -1.92
CA THR A 59 15.82 1.16 -3.00
C THR A 59 16.57 2.44 -2.74
N VAL A 60 17.89 2.39 -2.76
CA VAL A 60 18.76 3.56 -2.60
C VAL A 60 19.41 3.87 -3.92
N VAL A 61 19.18 5.09 -4.41
CA VAL A 61 19.84 5.62 -5.61
C VAL A 61 20.97 6.52 -5.15
N TRP A 62 22.19 6.05 -5.36
CA TRP A 62 23.40 6.78 -4.99
C TRP A 62 23.99 7.50 -6.19
N THR A 63 24.19 8.80 -6.07
CA THR A 63 24.76 9.62 -7.17
C THR A 63 25.56 10.79 -6.62
N LYS A 64 26.41 11.37 -7.46
CA LYS A 64 27.28 12.47 -7.06
C LYS A 64 26.47 13.72 -6.72
N GLU A 65 25.53 14.07 -7.59
CA GLU A 65 24.71 15.28 -7.52
C GLU A 65 23.40 15.13 -8.29
N LEU A 66 22.46 16.04 -8.03
CA LEU A 66 21.10 16.01 -8.59
C LEU A 66 21.08 16.18 -10.11
N ASP A 67 21.89 17.08 -10.67
CA ASP A 67 21.98 17.30 -12.12
C ASP A 67 22.46 16.08 -12.89
N ALA A 68 23.45 15.37 -12.33
CA ALA A 68 23.92 14.12 -12.91
C ALA A 68 22.79 13.09 -12.97
N LEU A 69 21.99 12.98 -11.90
CA LEU A 69 20.83 12.08 -11.89
C LEU A 69 19.75 12.47 -12.91
N LEU A 70 19.37 13.75 -12.97
CA LEU A 70 18.35 14.25 -13.89
C LEU A 70 18.74 14.09 -15.37
N SER A 71 20.05 14.04 -15.65
CA SER A 71 20.57 13.74 -16.98
C SER A 71 20.30 12.29 -17.42
N HIS A 72 20.01 11.38 -16.48
CA HIS A 72 19.70 9.96 -16.76
C HIS A 72 18.19 9.68 -16.79
N ARG A 73 17.47 10.38 -17.68
CA ARG A 73 15.99 10.30 -17.77
C ARG A 73 15.43 8.88 -17.97
N THR A 74 16.09 8.06 -18.79
CA THR A 74 15.70 6.66 -19.02
C THR A 74 15.76 5.83 -17.74
N PHE A 75 16.77 6.06 -16.90
CA PHE A 75 16.92 5.39 -15.62
C PHE A 75 15.82 5.80 -14.64
N LEU A 76 15.51 7.11 -14.56
CA LEU A 76 14.43 7.61 -13.72
C LEU A 76 13.06 7.07 -14.12
N ARG A 77 12.73 7.04 -15.42
CA ARG A 77 11.48 6.46 -15.93
C ARG A 77 11.37 4.98 -15.59
N MET A 78 12.45 4.22 -15.78
CA MET A 78 12.49 2.81 -15.39
C MET A 78 12.24 2.63 -13.89
N LEU A 79 12.87 3.43 -13.02
CA LEU A 79 12.61 3.36 -11.57
C LEU A 79 11.16 3.69 -11.23
N ALA A 80 10.58 4.71 -11.86
CA ALA A 80 9.19 5.11 -11.63
C ALA A 80 8.19 4.03 -12.06
N GLU A 81 8.42 3.39 -13.22
CA GLU A 81 7.64 2.25 -13.69
C GLU A 81 7.72 1.09 -12.69
N ARG A 82 8.93 0.76 -12.21
CA ARG A 82 9.11 -0.32 -11.23
C ARG A 82 8.49 0.01 -9.88
N LEU A 83 8.61 1.24 -9.38
CA LEU A 83 7.95 1.66 -8.14
C LEU A 83 6.42 1.58 -8.27
N THR A 84 5.87 2.00 -9.40
CA THR A 84 4.42 1.89 -9.67
C THR A 84 3.94 0.44 -9.61
N ALA A 85 4.75 -0.49 -10.13
CA ALA A 85 4.44 -1.92 -10.06
C ALA A 85 4.71 -2.55 -8.68
N THR A 86 5.44 -1.89 -7.77
CA THR A 86 5.87 -2.46 -6.49
C THR A 86 4.79 -2.25 -5.42
N PRO A 87 4.30 -3.31 -4.76
CA PRO A 87 3.37 -3.16 -3.63
C PRO A 87 3.92 -2.25 -2.53
N ALA A 88 3.03 -1.62 -1.78
CA ALA A 88 3.39 -0.92 -0.55
C ALA A 88 3.59 -1.93 0.60
N PRO A 89 4.44 -1.62 1.59
CA PRO A 89 5.32 -0.45 1.66
C PRO A 89 6.57 -0.58 0.76
N SER A 90 6.88 0.47 0.01
CA SER A 90 8.11 0.56 -0.77
C SER A 90 8.59 2.00 -0.85
N LYS A 91 9.90 2.23 -0.72
CA LYS A 91 10.51 3.57 -0.76
C LYS A 91 11.77 3.62 -1.62
N ILE A 92 12.00 4.78 -2.23
CA ILE A 92 13.25 5.12 -2.91
C ILE A 92 13.92 6.28 -2.17
N VAL A 93 15.17 6.08 -1.74
CA VAL A 93 16.00 7.13 -1.14
C VAL A 93 17.04 7.59 -2.15
N PHE A 94 16.97 8.84 -2.58
CA PHE A 94 17.99 9.49 -3.40
C PHE A 94 19.05 10.12 -2.51
N LEU A 95 20.28 9.61 -2.61
CA LEU A 95 21.43 10.06 -1.83
C LEU A 95 22.45 10.74 -2.74
N PHE A 96 22.73 12.00 -2.43
CA PHE A 96 23.69 12.82 -3.16
C PHE A 96 24.99 12.98 -2.37
N GLN A 97 26.14 12.71 -2.99
CA GLN A 97 27.45 12.77 -2.33
C GLN A 97 27.86 14.18 -1.89
N THR A 98 27.61 15.17 -2.74
CA THR A 98 28.10 16.53 -2.52
C THR A 98 27.29 17.25 -1.45
N LYS A 99 27.98 17.82 -0.45
CA LYS A 99 27.37 18.81 0.43
C LYS A 99 26.97 20.02 -0.42
N ARG A 100 25.75 20.51 -0.20
CA ARG A 100 25.24 21.74 -0.80
C ARG A 100 26.31 22.83 -0.72
N ARG A 101 26.85 23.26 -1.86
CA ARG A 101 27.39 24.63 -1.94
C ARG A 101 26.21 25.59 -1.67
N LYS A 102 26.45 26.90 -1.46
CA LYS A 102 25.38 27.91 -1.48
C LYS A 102 24.75 28.00 -2.89
N ALA A 103 24.20 26.89 -3.39
CA ALA A 103 23.36 26.84 -4.56
C ALA A 103 22.06 27.57 -4.20
N ASP A 104 21.46 28.20 -5.19
CA ASP A 104 20.18 28.84 -5.03
C ASP A 104 19.16 27.80 -4.54
N GLN A 105 18.54 28.06 -3.39
CA GLN A 105 17.52 27.18 -2.83
C GLN A 105 16.36 27.01 -3.81
N ARG A 106 16.04 28.04 -4.58
CA ARG A 106 14.99 28.04 -5.60
C ARG A 106 15.33 27.08 -6.74
N GLU A 107 16.56 27.11 -7.24
CA GLU A 107 17.04 26.21 -8.28
C GLU A 107 16.99 24.74 -7.78
N THR A 108 17.42 24.49 -6.55
CA THR A 108 17.33 23.13 -5.97
C THR A 108 15.88 22.66 -5.88
N ALA A 109 14.96 23.51 -5.41
CA ALA A 109 13.56 23.15 -5.29
C ALA A 109 12.94 22.81 -6.67
N GLN A 110 13.25 23.58 -7.71
CA GLN A 110 12.81 23.29 -9.08
C GLN A 110 13.31 21.94 -9.59
N LYS A 111 14.59 21.62 -9.35
CA LYS A 111 15.17 20.32 -9.71
C LYS A 111 14.53 19.16 -8.95
N LEU A 112 14.16 19.35 -7.68
CA LEU A 112 13.42 18.33 -6.92
C LEU A 112 12.00 18.14 -7.45
N VAL A 113 11.32 19.22 -7.86
CA VAL A 113 10.03 19.14 -8.55
C VAL A 113 10.16 18.37 -9.86
N GLU A 114 11.22 18.62 -10.65
CA GLU A 114 11.50 17.83 -11.87
C GLU A 114 11.71 16.35 -11.54
N LEU A 115 12.52 16.03 -10.52
CA LEU A 115 12.77 14.65 -10.09
C LEU A 115 11.47 13.95 -9.67
N PHE A 116 10.67 14.59 -8.82
CA PHE A 116 9.40 14.03 -8.33
C PHE A 116 8.36 13.89 -9.44
N GLY A 117 8.41 14.74 -10.47
CA GLY A 117 7.55 14.65 -11.65
C GLY A 117 7.68 13.35 -12.45
N TYR A 118 8.74 12.56 -12.23
CA TYR A 118 8.86 11.22 -12.84
C TYR A 118 7.98 10.17 -12.15
N PHE A 119 7.52 10.40 -10.93
CA PHE A 119 6.93 9.36 -10.08
C PHE A 119 5.47 9.66 -9.74
N ASN A 120 4.60 8.66 -9.91
CA ASN A 120 3.19 8.75 -9.52
C ASN A 120 2.97 8.60 -8.00
N ARG A 121 4.04 8.30 -7.24
CA ARG A 121 4.04 8.11 -5.78
C ARG A 121 5.16 8.94 -5.13
N PRO A 122 5.09 10.28 -5.18
CA PRO A 122 6.18 11.15 -4.69
C PRO A 122 6.43 11.03 -3.17
N PHE A 123 5.42 10.63 -2.39
CA PHE A 123 5.55 10.40 -0.94
C PHE A 123 6.35 9.14 -0.57
N ASP A 124 6.63 8.29 -1.55
CA ASP A 124 7.51 7.13 -1.39
C ASP A 124 8.97 7.45 -1.72
N LEU A 125 9.27 8.72 -1.97
CA LEU A 125 10.61 9.20 -2.26
C LEU A 125 11.16 9.98 -1.07
N GLU A 126 12.41 9.71 -0.72
CA GLU A 126 13.19 10.48 0.23
C GLU A 126 14.41 11.05 -0.49
N VAL A 127 14.85 12.24 -0.09
CA VAL A 127 16.01 12.91 -0.70
C VAL A 127 16.94 13.41 0.38
N ALA A 128 18.21 13.05 0.30
CA ALA A 128 19.23 13.55 1.21
C ALA A 128 20.53 13.92 0.51
N GLN A 129 21.21 14.91 1.08
CA GLN A 129 22.47 15.44 0.58
C GLN A 129 23.56 15.30 1.64
N GLY A 130 24.63 14.60 1.29
CA GLY A 130 25.73 14.28 2.18
C GLY A 130 25.50 13.01 3.02
N ILE A 131 26.58 12.51 3.61
CA ILE A 131 26.62 11.20 4.28
C ILE A 131 25.71 11.14 5.50
N HIS A 132 25.75 12.15 6.40
CA HIS A 132 24.94 12.14 7.63
C HIS A 132 23.44 12.23 7.34
N ALA A 133 23.02 13.23 6.55
CA ALA A 133 21.62 13.33 6.13
C ALA A 133 21.15 12.08 5.38
N GLY A 134 22.05 11.41 4.65
CA GLY A 134 21.73 10.16 3.98
C GLY A 134 21.50 8.98 4.93
N GLU A 135 22.22 8.91 6.05
CA GLU A 135 21.96 7.93 7.10
C GLU A 135 20.62 8.20 7.78
N ASP A 136 20.32 9.46 8.10
CA ASP A 136 19.05 9.86 8.71
C ASP A 136 17.86 9.52 7.80
N ALA A 137 17.91 9.92 6.52
CA ALA A 137 16.87 9.61 5.55
C ALA A 137 16.69 8.11 5.32
N PHE A 138 17.78 7.34 5.35
CA PHE A 138 17.70 5.89 5.26
C PHE A 138 17.03 5.27 6.50
N ASN A 139 17.44 5.68 7.70
CA ASN A 139 16.84 5.21 8.96
C ASN A 139 15.35 5.56 9.03
N GLU A 140 15.00 6.78 8.62
CA GLU A 140 13.61 7.24 8.52
C GLU A 140 12.81 6.38 7.52
N ALA A 141 13.37 6.09 6.35
CA ALA A 141 12.72 5.22 5.36
C ALA A 141 12.49 3.80 5.91
N VAL A 142 13.48 3.22 6.60
CA VAL A 142 13.35 1.91 7.28
C VAL A 142 12.24 1.96 8.32
N ALA A 143 12.24 2.98 9.19
CA ALA A 143 11.24 3.14 10.23
C ALA A 143 9.82 3.25 9.65
N LYS A 144 9.64 4.06 8.60
CA LYS A 144 8.37 4.18 7.88
C LYS A 144 7.90 2.84 7.29
N ILE A 145 8.81 2.07 6.68
CA ILE A 145 8.46 0.73 6.13
C ILE A 145 8.01 -0.21 7.26
N VAL A 146 8.76 -0.29 8.35
CA VAL A 146 8.43 -1.17 9.49
C VAL A 146 7.10 -0.75 10.12
N ALA A 147 6.88 0.54 10.37
CA ALA A 147 5.64 1.04 10.92
C ALA A 147 4.44 0.70 10.01
N THR A 148 4.57 0.88 8.69
CA THR A 148 3.51 0.52 7.74
C THR A 148 3.23 -0.98 7.70
N ARG A 149 4.25 -1.84 7.85
CA ARG A 149 4.03 -3.29 7.97
C ARG A 149 3.26 -3.63 9.23
N GLN A 150 3.62 -3.04 10.37
CA GLN A 150 2.92 -3.26 11.65
C GLN A 150 1.46 -2.82 11.56
N LEU A 151 1.21 -1.61 11.04
CA LEU A 151 -0.16 -1.12 10.82
C LEU A 151 -0.96 -2.02 9.88
N SER A 152 -0.34 -2.51 8.80
CA SER A 152 -0.98 -3.47 7.88
C SER A 152 -1.28 -4.81 8.55
N SER A 153 -0.37 -5.30 9.40
CA SER A 153 -0.54 -6.56 10.15
C SER A 153 -1.68 -6.45 11.15
N GLU A 154 -1.68 -5.40 11.97
CA GLU A 154 -2.76 -5.13 12.94
C GLU A 154 -4.11 -4.98 12.24
N LYS A 155 -4.15 -4.28 11.09
CA LYS A 155 -5.37 -4.15 10.30
C LYS A 155 -5.87 -5.50 9.81
N SER A 156 -4.97 -6.35 9.31
CA SER A 156 -5.30 -7.71 8.88
C SER A 156 -5.80 -8.57 10.05
N GLU A 157 -5.19 -8.50 11.23
CA GLU A 157 -5.61 -9.23 12.43
C GLU A 157 -7.00 -8.78 12.92
N ARG A 158 -7.24 -7.46 12.95
CA ARG A 158 -8.57 -6.90 13.29
C ARG A 158 -9.64 -7.37 12.30
N ALA A 159 -9.32 -7.34 11.00
CA ALA A 159 -10.21 -7.86 9.95
C ALA A 159 -10.48 -9.37 10.14
N ASP A 160 -9.49 -10.13 10.59
CA ASP A 160 -9.64 -11.56 10.83
C ASP A 160 -10.56 -11.83 12.03
N HIS A 161 -10.41 -11.09 13.13
CA HIS A 161 -11.27 -11.24 14.32
C HIS A 161 -12.76 -10.99 14.02
N LEU A 162 -13.07 -10.01 13.14
CA LEU A 162 -14.45 -9.78 12.72
C LEU A 162 -15.05 -10.96 11.96
N SER A 163 -14.21 -11.71 11.24
CA SER A 163 -14.66 -12.85 10.42
C SER A 163 -15.15 -14.04 11.27
N GLU A 164 -14.71 -14.12 12.53
CA GLU A 164 -15.10 -15.19 13.47
C GLU A 164 -16.40 -14.87 14.24
N LEU A 165 -16.86 -13.61 14.20
CA LEU A 165 -18.04 -13.20 14.94
C LEU A 165 -19.31 -13.80 14.31
N LYS A 166 -20.06 -14.59 15.09
CA LYS A 166 -21.31 -15.25 14.65
C LYS A 166 -22.29 -14.31 13.93
N LYS A 167 -22.42 -13.06 14.40
CA LYS A 167 -23.29 -12.05 13.76
C LYS A 167 -22.79 -11.66 12.37
N VAL A 168 -21.48 -11.51 12.20
CA VAL A 168 -20.87 -11.19 10.91
C VAL A 168 -21.01 -12.36 9.94
N ILE A 169 -20.70 -13.58 10.40
CA ILE A 169 -20.88 -14.80 9.60
C ILE A 169 -22.33 -14.92 9.11
N ALA A 170 -23.31 -14.75 9.99
CA ALA A 170 -24.72 -14.81 9.62
C ALA A 170 -25.13 -13.69 8.65
N ALA A 171 -24.52 -12.50 8.78
CA ALA A 171 -24.80 -11.35 7.92
C ALA A 171 -24.20 -11.45 6.51
N THR A 172 -23.17 -12.29 6.32
CA THR A 172 -22.51 -12.50 5.03
C THR A 172 -22.75 -13.89 4.42
N ASP A 173 -23.54 -14.74 5.08
CA ASP A 173 -23.81 -16.12 4.65
C ASP A 173 -24.44 -16.19 3.24
N ASP A 174 -25.35 -15.28 2.92
CA ASP A 174 -26.03 -15.22 1.62
C ASP A 174 -25.11 -14.82 0.46
N LEU A 175 -23.86 -14.41 0.73
CA LEU A 175 -22.82 -14.19 -0.29
C LEU A 175 -22.16 -15.49 -0.76
N ARG A 176 -22.36 -16.59 -0.02
CA ARG A 176 -21.67 -17.85 -0.25
C ARG A 176 -22.50 -18.80 -1.11
N ALA A 177 -21.81 -19.58 -1.92
CA ALA A 177 -22.39 -20.76 -2.54
C ALA A 177 -22.54 -21.89 -1.51
N LYS A 178 -23.23 -22.98 -1.89
CA LYS A 178 -23.35 -24.19 -1.07
C LYS A 178 -22.00 -24.81 -0.68
N SER A 179 -20.94 -24.51 -1.45
CA SER A 179 -19.56 -24.91 -1.18
C SER A 179 -18.92 -24.16 0.01
N GLY A 180 -19.56 -23.12 0.54
CA GLY A 180 -19.03 -22.22 1.56
C GLY A 180 -18.12 -21.12 1.00
N LYS A 181 -17.81 -21.15 -0.29
CA LYS A 181 -17.00 -20.14 -0.99
C LYS A 181 -17.85 -18.93 -1.40
N LEU A 182 -17.24 -17.76 -1.53
CA LEU A 182 -17.91 -16.58 -2.06
C LEU A 182 -18.36 -16.82 -3.50
N SER A 183 -19.58 -16.41 -3.82
CA SER A 183 -20.18 -16.53 -5.15
C SER A 183 -20.32 -15.16 -5.81
N ALA A 184 -19.78 -15.01 -7.02
CA ALA A 184 -19.91 -13.79 -7.81
C ALA A 184 -21.38 -13.40 -8.05
N ASP A 185 -22.27 -14.38 -8.25
CA ASP A 185 -23.70 -14.12 -8.46
C ASP A 185 -24.36 -13.57 -7.19
N SER A 186 -24.06 -14.18 -6.05
CA SER A 186 -24.59 -13.76 -4.75
C SER A 186 -24.07 -12.38 -4.35
N VAL A 187 -22.77 -12.14 -4.54
CA VAL A 187 -22.14 -10.83 -4.30
C VAL A 187 -22.78 -9.77 -5.20
N ALA A 188 -22.92 -10.02 -6.50
CA ALA A 188 -23.55 -9.07 -7.42
C ALA A 188 -24.99 -8.73 -6.96
N SER A 189 -25.77 -9.73 -6.58
CA SER A 189 -27.14 -9.57 -6.11
C SER A 189 -27.24 -8.71 -4.84
N VAL A 190 -26.42 -8.97 -3.83
CA VAL A 190 -26.43 -8.22 -2.56
C VAL A 190 -26.07 -6.75 -2.77
N PHE A 191 -25.09 -6.48 -3.63
CA PHE A 191 -24.63 -5.11 -3.93
C PHE A 191 -25.49 -4.38 -4.98
N GLY A 192 -26.49 -5.05 -5.56
CA GLY A 192 -27.32 -4.46 -6.62
C GLY A 192 -26.53 -4.20 -7.92
N LEU A 193 -25.50 -5.00 -8.18
CA LEU A 193 -24.68 -4.96 -9.38
C LEU A 193 -25.13 -6.05 -10.36
N SER A 194 -24.86 -5.85 -11.66
CA SER A 194 -24.92 -6.98 -12.59
C SER A 194 -23.67 -7.85 -12.45
N VAL A 195 -23.77 -9.15 -12.76
CA VAL A 195 -22.59 -10.06 -12.78
C VAL A 195 -21.53 -9.55 -13.76
N ALA A 196 -21.95 -8.91 -14.86
CA ALA A 196 -21.04 -8.32 -15.84
C ALA A 196 -20.27 -7.13 -15.25
N GLU A 197 -20.96 -6.27 -14.48
CA GLU A 197 -20.37 -5.13 -13.78
C GLU A 197 -19.39 -5.61 -12.70
N LEU A 198 -19.80 -6.56 -11.85
CA LEU A 198 -18.91 -7.14 -10.84
C LEU A 198 -17.67 -7.77 -11.50
N ALA A 199 -17.84 -8.54 -12.57
CA ALA A 199 -16.73 -9.14 -13.30
C ALA A 199 -15.74 -8.08 -13.82
N ALA A 200 -16.25 -6.98 -14.38
CA ALA A 200 -15.41 -5.88 -14.83
C ALA A 200 -14.63 -5.23 -13.67
N LEU A 201 -15.27 -5.02 -12.52
CA LEU A 201 -14.63 -4.46 -11.31
C LEU A 201 -13.51 -5.35 -10.79
N VAL A 202 -13.65 -6.66 -10.88
CA VAL A 202 -12.61 -7.62 -10.45
C VAL A 202 -11.63 -8.02 -11.56
N GLY A 203 -11.67 -7.35 -12.73
CA GLY A 203 -10.75 -7.62 -13.83
C GLY A 203 -10.94 -9.00 -14.48
N ARG A 204 -12.18 -9.48 -14.54
CA ARG A 204 -12.56 -10.77 -15.14
C ARG A 204 -13.60 -10.58 -16.24
N THR A 205 -13.70 -11.56 -17.13
CA THR A 205 -14.79 -11.58 -18.10
C THR A 205 -16.07 -12.06 -17.44
N ARG A 206 -17.22 -11.55 -17.90
CA ARG A 206 -18.54 -12.03 -17.48
C ARG A 206 -18.67 -13.55 -17.61
N GLN A 207 -18.15 -14.12 -18.70
CA GLN A 207 -18.24 -15.56 -18.97
C GLN A 207 -17.48 -16.38 -17.91
N THR A 208 -16.29 -15.92 -17.51
CA THR A 208 -15.51 -16.56 -16.45
C THR A 208 -16.23 -16.47 -15.11
N ALA A 209 -16.75 -15.29 -14.75
CA ALA A 209 -17.44 -15.07 -13.49
C ALA A 209 -18.78 -15.85 -13.40
N SER A 210 -19.51 -15.99 -14.50
CA SER A 210 -20.82 -16.66 -14.48
C SER A 210 -20.73 -18.19 -14.62
N LYS A 211 -19.70 -18.73 -15.29
CA LYS A 211 -19.55 -20.19 -15.47
C LYS A 211 -19.18 -20.90 -14.17
N THR A 212 -18.35 -20.27 -13.34
CA THR A 212 -17.90 -20.83 -12.06
C THR A 212 -17.81 -19.69 -11.05
N PRO A 213 -18.96 -19.23 -10.51
CA PRO A 213 -19.04 -18.04 -9.69
C PRO A 213 -18.31 -18.15 -8.36
N ASP A 214 -18.00 -19.36 -7.90
CA ASP A 214 -17.28 -19.67 -6.67
C ASP A 214 -15.88 -20.24 -6.89
N ALA A 215 -15.27 -19.98 -8.06
CA ALA A 215 -13.92 -20.44 -8.39
C ALA A 215 -12.86 -19.90 -7.41
N ASP A 216 -11.80 -20.69 -7.17
CA ASP A 216 -10.69 -20.31 -6.27
C ASP A 216 -9.98 -19.03 -6.70
N SER A 217 -9.82 -18.82 -8.01
CA SER A 217 -9.22 -17.62 -8.57
C SER A 217 -10.06 -16.35 -8.40
N LEU A 218 -11.33 -16.48 -8.00
CA LEU A 218 -12.22 -15.36 -7.68
C LEU A 218 -12.22 -15.03 -6.18
N GLN A 219 -11.89 -15.97 -5.30
CA GLN A 219 -11.97 -15.75 -3.85
C GLN A 219 -11.21 -14.51 -3.35
N PRO A 220 -9.91 -14.30 -3.68
CA PRO A 220 -9.20 -13.10 -3.24
C PRO A 220 -9.77 -11.81 -3.85
N LEU A 221 -10.46 -11.91 -4.99
CA LEU A 221 -11.07 -10.76 -5.66
C LEU A 221 -12.45 -10.39 -5.09
N LEU A 222 -13.18 -11.38 -4.56
CA LEU A 222 -14.49 -11.19 -3.94
C LEU A 222 -14.39 -10.85 -2.45
N GLN A 223 -13.27 -11.16 -1.80
CA GLN A 223 -13.06 -10.92 -0.36
C GLN A 223 -13.31 -9.45 0.05
N PRO A 224 -12.88 -8.41 -0.69
CA PRO A 224 -13.22 -7.04 -0.32
C PRO A 224 -14.72 -6.76 -0.29
N PHE A 225 -15.52 -7.41 -1.14
CA PHE A 225 -16.98 -7.26 -1.13
C PHE A 225 -17.60 -7.93 0.09
N GLU A 226 -17.09 -9.10 0.51
CA GLU A 226 -17.51 -9.73 1.76
C GLU A 226 -17.24 -8.79 2.95
N ARG A 227 -16.04 -8.20 3.02
CA ARG A 227 -15.67 -7.23 4.05
C ARG A 227 -16.62 -6.04 4.12
N VAL A 228 -16.99 -5.44 2.98
CA VAL A 228 -18.00 -4.36 2.94
C VAL A 228 -19.35 -4.84 3.45
N ALA A 229 -19.77 -6.05 3.06
CA ALA A 229 -21.06 -6.59 3.47
C ALA A 229 -21.16 -6.88 4.97
N ARG A 230 -20.05 -6.94 5.71
CA ARG A 230 -20.06 -7.14 7.18
C ARG A 230 -20.81 -6.05 7.93
N VAL A 231 -20.96 -4.85 7.38
CA VAL A 231 -21.80 -3.78 7.95
C VAL A 231 -23.26 -4.23 8.16
N ARG A 232 -23.71 -5.26 7.41
CA ARG A 232 -25.02 -5.90 7.59
C ARG A 232 -25.17 -6.63 8.93
N ALA A 233 -24.09 -6.78 9.71
CA ALA A 233 -24.17 -7.23 11.09
C ALA A 233 -24.89 -6.21 12.01
N VAL A 234 -24.93 -4.93 11.59
CA VAL A 234 -25.59 -3.83 12.31
C VAL A 234 -26.64 -3.09 11.47
N LEU A 235 -26.73 -3.38 10.16
CA LEU A 235 -27.74 -2.83 9.24
C LEU A 235 -28.69 -3.91 8.72
N SER A 236 -29.97 -3.57 8.57
CA SER A 236 -30.91 -4.43 7.85
C SER A 236 -30.55 -4.50 6.36
N PRO A 237 -31.00 -5.53 5.59
CA PRO A 237 -30.75 -5.60 4.15
C PRO A 237 -31.24 -4.36 3.38
N ASN A 238 -32.34 -3.74 3.80
CA ASN A 238 -32.85 -2.52 3.18
C ASN A 238 -31.98 -1.31 3.52
N ASP A 239 -31.53 -1.21 4.77
CA ASP A 239 -30.67 -0.10 5.20
C ASP A 239 -29.27 -0.22 4.62
N PHE A 240 -28.76 -1.44 4.41
CA PHE A 240 -27.53 -1.68 3.66
C PHE A 240 -27.62 -1.12 2.24
N ARG A 241 -28.73 -1.40 1.53
CA ARG A 241 -28.94 -0.83 0.19
C ARG A 241 -28.99 0.69 0.23
N LYS A 242 -29.72 1.29 1.18
CA LYS A 242 -29.74 2.76 1.33
C LYS A 242 -28.36 3.31 1.62
N TRP A 243 -27.62 2.70 2.54
CA TRP A 243 -26.27 3.08 2.93
C TRP A 243 -25.31 3.11 1.74
N LEU A 244 -25.41 2.14 0.82
CA LEU A 244 -24.62 2.14 -0.42
C LEU A 244 -24.83 3.39 -1.30
N TYR A 245 -25.98 4.06 -1.19
CA TYR A 245 -26.34 5.29 -1.92
C TYR A 245 -26.26 6.56 -1.07
N LEU A 246 -25.89 6.48 0.21
CA LEU A 246 -25.72 7.66 1.05
C LEU A 246 -24.30 8.22 0.91
N ALA A 247 -24.19 9.54 0.74
CA ALA A 247 -22.92 10.22 0.75
C ALA A 247 -22.23 10.01 2.11
N ASN A 248 -20.93 9.78 2.08
CA ASN A 248 -20.11 9.61 3.28
C ASN A 248 -18.94 10.61 3.24
N ASP A 249 -18.78 11.38 4.31
CA ASP A 249 -17.74 12.41 4.40
C ASP A 249 -16.32 11.81 4.37
N GLU A 250 -16.14 10.60 4.91
CA GLU A 250 -14.87 9.85 4.86
C GLU A 250 -14.53 9.35 3.44
N LEU A 251 -15.48 9.42 2.52
CA LEU A 251 -15.31 9.08 1.10
C LEU A 251 -15.29 10.33 0.21
N ASP A 252 -14.97 11.50 0.76
CA ASP A 252 -15.00 12.81 0.10
C ASP A 252 -16.41 13.18 -0.42
N GLY A 253 -17.44 12.86 0.36
CA GLY A 253 -18.85 13.10 -0.01
C GLY A 253 -19.40 12.18 -1.10
N ARG A 254 -18.62 11.17 -1.54
CA ARG A 254 -19.09 10.14 -2.46
C ARG A 254 -19.87 9.06 -1.72
N THR A 255 -20.70 8.34 -2.45
CA THR A 255 -21.38 7.15 -1.94
C THR A 255 -20.47 5.93 -1.95
N PRO A 256 -20.65 4.96 -1.03
CA PRO A 256 -19.91 3.70 -1.07
C PRO A 256 -20.01 2.99 -2.42
N LEU A 257 -21.17 3.00 -3.07
CA LEU A 257 -21.38 2.35 -4.37
C LEU A 257 -20.59 3.02 -5.49
N GLU A 258 -20.48 4.35 -5.51
CA GLU A 258 -19.65 5.07 -6.48
C GLU A 258 -18.18 4.71 -6.34
N VAL A 259 -17.67 4.65 -5.10
CA VAL A 259 -16.28 4.26 -4.82
C VAL A 259 -16.02 2.81 -5.24
N ILE A 260 -16.96 1.90 -4.97
CA ILE A 260 -16.89 0.51 -5.44
C ILE A 260 -16.83 0.46 -6.98
N ARG A 261 -17.68 1.22 -7.67
CA ARG A 261 -17.71 1.29 -9.14
C ARG A 261 -16.42 1.86 -9.75
N GLN A 262 -15.63 2.61 -8.99
CA GLN A 262 -14.30 3.07 -9.38
C GLN A 262 -13.21 2.01 -9.18
N GLY A 263 -13.57 0.78 -8.81
CA GLY A 263 -12.62 -0.31 -8.51
C GLY A 263 -11.95 -0.17 -7.15
N LYS A 264 -12.43 0.74 -6.28
CA LYS A 264 -11.84 1.04 -4.97
C LYS A 264 -12.58 0.35 -3.82
N VAL A 265 -13.10 -0.85 -4.04
CA VAL A 265 -13.87 -1.62 -3.04
C VAL A 265 -13.10 -1.83 -1.72
N ALA A 266 -11.77 -1.96 -1.77
CA ALA A 266 -10.94 -2.11 -0.58
C ALA A 266 -11.02 -0.88 0.35
N LEU A 267 -11.14 0.33 -0.19
CA LEU A 267 -11.30 1.55 0.60
C LEU A 267 -12.62 1.52 1.41
N VAL A 268 -13.69 1.05 0.79
CA VAL A 268 -15.00 0.90 1.45
C VAL A 268 -14.97 -0.23 2.48
N ALA A 269 -14.24 -1.32 2.19
CA ALA A 269 -14.07 -2.42 3.14
C ALA A 269 -13.38 -1.94 4.42
N ASP A 270 -12.33 -1.13 4.27
CA ASP A 270 -11.60 -0.55 5.38
C ASP A 270 -12.49 0.37 6.24
N LEU A 271 -13.26 1.26 5.60
CA LEU A 271 -14.28 2.09 6.28
C LEU A 271 -15.26 1.26 7.11
N VAL A 272 -15.77 0.15 6.56
CA VAL A 272 -16.71 -0.73 7.27
C VAL A 272 -16.07 -1.36 8.51
N GLU A 273 -14.80 -1.74 8.43
CA GLU A 273 -14.09 -2.30 9.58
C GLU A 273 -13.86 -1.26 10.67
N ASP A 274 -13.51 -0.03 10.30
CA ASP A 274 -13.35 1.08 11.25
C ASP A 274 -14.69 1.39 11.94
N MET A 275 -15.79 1.44 11.17
CA MET A 275 -17.16 1.59 11.70
C MET A 275 -17.56 0.48 12.68
N LEU A 276 -17.22 -0.79 12.38
CA LEU A 276 -17.62 -1.94 13.19
C LEU A 276 -16.75 -2.12 14.43
N THR A 277 -15.51 -1.65 14.40
CA THR A 277 -14.58 -1.73 15.54
C THR A 277 -14.62 -0.50 16.43
N GLY A 278 -15.28 0.57 16.01
CA GLY A 278 -15.34 1.84 16.73
C GLY A 278 -14.00 2.59 16.74
N SER A 279 -13.12 2.28 15.78
CA SER A 279 -11.87 3.01 15.59
C SER A 279 -12.20 4.31 14.84
N PRO A 280 -11.79 5.49 15.34
CA PRO A 280 -11.91 6.70 14.55
C PRO A 280 -10.96 6.62 13.35
N SER A 281 -11.48 7.01 12.19
CA SER A 281 -10.76 7.26 10.94
C SER A 281 -10.04 8.61 10.92
#